data_AF-A0A7S3HJH5-F1
#
_entry.id   AF-A0A7S3HJH5-F1
#
_cell.length_a   1.000
_cell.length_b   1.000
_cell.length_c   1.000
_cell.angle_alpha   90.00
_cell.angle_beta   90.00
_cell.angle_gamma   90.00
#
_symmetry.space_group_name_H-M   'P 1'
#
loop_
_entity.id
_entity.type
_entity.pdbx_description
1 polymer ?
#
loop_
_entity_poly.entity_id
_entity_poly.type
_entity_poly.pdbx_seq_one_letter_code
_entity_poly.pdbx_strand_id
1 'polypeptide(L)'
;MNYSALLLIALSCLSSLLAEVTVLKQVQVIYDKSPKLRIRGSGFDADEHKNNLVLGAQGVPPLVMDKDYLVDVDEDGDGLILKLLSNRKWVDLSGRVSPVALILSSVKFEGSTDNLLHENVIVANVLSIPTVKDNSEYVLCKSASYELRINGTGFIGAKKVDLYFQPPLVKEVAYEDVSHYPLSKNQVVLRLRHGYSWRESLGPLSVIGVDTGGGAVKMDGDEGVVVAQVEADLDEHRVRVLDTADTQLIYNDEANIIVKGTGFNQYGNGLRWSNGLLGNDVNYTTPITTETQLTLRLNPGSHWRKIFETLPTSLTLLAVNAGGGFVAVGPTNSGKGRDIATVFERPAVFSGNPKLFRTQAHEVHVAGTGFPDLNSGFKVQLRFNPPLVVDVDYTIRVVSRTEMELTLIDGHAWRPDAGSLLVTHVNTRGDEAGWVAMPGQGVHIADIKDDVEAAVTGGVQIFPLGVKVYQSAKQQNILVTGTGFKEGLEFTFDP
;
A
#
# COMPACT_ATOMS: atom_id res chain seq x y z
N MET A 1 22.96 -70.01 -71.48
CA MET A 1 24.24 -69.69 -70.80
C MET A 1 24.56 -68.25 -71.17
N ASN A 2 24.58 -67.22 -70.33
CA ASN A 2 24.67 -67.10 -68.88
C ASN A 2 23.91 -65.82 -68.45
N TYR A 3 22.92 -65.95 -67.56
CA TYR A 3 22.26 -64.82 -66.89
C TYR A 3 22.22 -65.06 -65.38
N SER A 4 23.32 -65.57 -64.80
CA SER A 4 23.39 -65.91 -63.37
C SER A 4 24.58 -65.29 -62.63
N ALA A 5 25.20 -64.24 -63.19
CA ALA A 5 26.34 -63.56 -62.54
C ALA A 5 26.11 -62.07 -62.25
N LEU A 6 25.04 -61.46 -62.75
CA LEU A 6 24.77 -60.02 -62.58
C LEU A 6 23.72 -59.69 -61.52
N LEU A 7 23.01 -60.68 -60.98
CA LEU A 7 22.01 -60.47 -59.93
C LEU A 7 22.57 -60.58 -58.50
N LEU A 8 23.79 -61.09 -58.32
CA LEU A 8 24.41 -61.29 -57.00
C LEU A 8 25.29 -60.14 -56.51
N ILE A 9 25.54 -59.11 -57.33
CA ILE A 9 26.33 -57.92 -56.94
C ILE A 9 25.43 -56.70 -56.69
N ALA A 10 24.17 -56.74 -57.12
CA ALA A 10 23.20 -55.67 -56.85
C ALA A 10 22.44 -55.84 -55.50
N LEU A 11 22.67 -56.95 -54.77
CA LEU A 11 22.04 -57.21 -53.48
C LEU A 11 23.01 -57.12 -52.27
N SER A 12 24.18 -56.48 -52.45
CA SER A 12 25.08 -56.13 -51.34
C SER A 12 25.27 -54.61 -51.16
N CYS A 13 24.50 -53.78 -51.88
CA CYS A 13 24.56 -52.32 -51.81
C CYS A 13 23.24 -51.66 -51.36
N LEU A 14 22.32 -52.41 -50.75
CA LEU A 14 21.06 -51.87 -50.21
C LEU A 14 20.82 -52.39 -48.78
N SER A 15 21.67 -51.97 -47.85
CA SER A 15 21.29 -51.84 -46.44
C SER A 15 22.36 -51.05 -45.66
N SER A 16 22.82 -49.92 -46.18
CA SER A 16 23.21 -48.82 -45.29
C SER A 16 21.98 -47.92 -45.16
N LEU A 17 20.93 -48.43 -44.54
CA LEU A 17 20.02 -47.56 -43.82
C LEU A 17 20.93 -46.84 -42.81
N LEU A 18 21.27 -45.59 -43.09
CA LEU A 18 21.77 -44.69 -42.05
C LEU A 18 20.73 -44.79 -40.95
N ALA A 19 21.08 -45.43 -39.85
CA ALA A 19 20.20 -45.57 -38.70
C ALA A 19 20.03 -44.18 -38.10
N GLU A 20 19.04 -43.44 -38.59
CA GLU A 20 18.75 -42.09 -38.14
C GLU A 20 17.97 -42.16 -36.83
N VAL A 21 18.53 -41.57 -35.77
CA VAL A 21 17.85 -41.47 -34.46
C VAL A 21 16.99 -40.21 -34.47
N THR A 22 15.68 -40.38 -34.30
CA THR A 22 14.73 -39.28 -34.21
C THR A 22 14.31 -39.07 -32.76
N VAL A 23 14.53 -37.87 -32.21
CA VAL A 23 14.14 -37.51 -30.84
C VAL A 23 12.93 -36.58 -30.88
N LEU A 24 11.88 -36.90 -30.11
CA LEU A 24 10.73 -36.03 -29.95
C LEU A 24 11.11 -34.79 -29.14
N LYS A 25 10.83 -33.60 -29.69
CA LYS A 25 11.19 -32.29 -29.10
C LYS A 25 10.31 -31.86 -27.92
N GLN A 26 9.73 -32.80 -27.18
CA GLN A 26 8.93 -32.50 -26.01
C GLN A 26 9.83 -32.29 -24.78
N VAL A 27 10.07 -31.02 -24.43
CA VAL A 27 10.91 -30.65 -23.30
C VAL A 27 10.20 -30.98 -21.98
N GLN A 28 10.76 -31.91 -21.21
CA GLN A 28 10.27 -32.20 -19.86
C GLN A 28 10.76 -31.17 -18.84
N VAL A 29 10.06 -31.01 -17.73
CA VAL A 29 10.54 -30.23 -16.58
C VAL A 29 10.85 -31.21 -15.47
N ILE A 30 12.09 -31.20 -14.99
CA ILE A 30 12.57 -32.11 -13.95
C ILE A 30 13.38 -31.33 -12.90
N TYR A 31 13.60 -31.91 -11.74
CA TYR A 31 14.54 -31.38 -10.76
C TYR A 31 15.96 -31.89 -10.99
N ASP A 32 16.96 -31.17 -10.48
CA ASP A 32 18.38 -31.51 -10.62
C ASP A 32 18.72 -32.91 -10.10
N LYS A 33 17.96 -33.45 -9.14
CA LYS A 33 18.10 -34.84 -8.66
C LYS A 33 16.89 -35.74 -8.95
N SER A 34 16.08 -35.44 -9.96
CA SER A 34 15.03 -36.36 -10.39
C SER A 34 15.63 -37.74 -10.71
N PRO A 35 15.04 -38.86 -10.25
CA PRO A 35 15.67 -40.17 -10.37
C PRO A 35 15.74 -40.69 -11.81
N LYS A 36 14.85 -40.22 -12.68
CA LYS A 36 14.74 -40.65 -14.07
C LYS A 36 14.49 -39.47 -15.00
N LEU A 37 15.03 -39.56 -16.20
CA LEU A 37 14.71 -38.72 -17.36
C LEU A 37 14.32 -39.65 -18.51
N ARG A 38 13.19 -39.40 -19.16
CA ARG A 38 12.81 -40.15 -20.36
C ARG A 38 13.19 -39.35 -21.60
N ILE A 39 13.70 -39.99 -22.64
CA ILE A 39 13.91 -39.36 -23.94
C ILE A 39 13.09 -40.16 -24.93
N ARG A 40 12.03 -39.56 -25.47
CA ARG A 40 11.12 -40.22 -26.41
C ARG A 40 11.64 -40.07 -27.83
N GLY A 41 11.49 -41.10 -28.65
CA GLY A 41 11.98 -41.09 -30.01
C GLY A 41 12.03 -42.49 -30.61
N SER A 42 12.56 -42.58 -31.83
CA SER A 42 12.69 -43.83 -32.57
C SER A 42 14.11 -43.99 -33.11
N GLY A 43 14.48 -45.24 -33.42
CA GLY A 43 15.80 -45.56 -33.97
C GLY A 43 16.89 -45.74 -32.92
N PHE A 44 16.55 -45.81 -31.63
CA PHE A 44 17.49 -46.25 -30.59
C PHE A 44 17.75 -47.76 -30.75
N ASP A 45 18.99 -48.19 -30.53
CA ASP A 45 19.31 -49.63 -30.54
C ASP A 45 18.61 -50.32 -29.35
N ALA A 46 18.04 -51.49 -29.60
CA ALA A 46 17.32 -52.28 -28.61
C ALA A 46 18.25 -52.83 -27.50
N ASP A 47 19.56 -52.93 -27.77
CA ASP A 47 20.54 -53.32 -26.78
C ASP A 47 21.05 -52.08 -26.00
N GLU A 48 20.62 -51.96 -24.74
CA GLU A 48 20.80 -50.80 -23.85
C GLU A 48 22.25 -50.28 -23.74
N HIS A 49 23.24 -51.16 -23.89
CA HIS A 49 24.67 -50.86 -23.71
C HIS A 49 25.34 -50.35 -24.99
N LYS A 50 24.60 -50.29 -26.10
CA LYS A 50 25.13 -49.83 -27.39
C LYS A 50 24.92 -48.34 -27.61
N ASN A 51 24.15 -47.62 -26.80
CA ASN A 51 23.84 -46.20 -27.02
C ASN A 51 24.74 -45.27 -26.20
N ASN A 52 25.73 -44.63 -26.82
CA ASN A 52 26.57 -43.61 -26.18
C ASN A 52 25.99 -42.20 -26.41
N LEU A 53 25.61 -41.52 -25.33
CA LEU A 53 24.93 -40.23 -25.36
C LEU A 53 25.85 -39.10 -24.85
N VAL A 54 25.86 -37.97 -25.55
CA VAL A 54 26.45 -36.73 -25.06
C VAL A 54 25.34 -35.81 -24.56
N LEU A 55 25.20 -35.74 -23.24
CA LEU A 55 24.13 -35.01 -22.55
C LEU A 55 24.74 -33.98 -21.60
N GLY A 56 24.35 -32.71 -21.67
CA GLY A 56 24.89 -31.69 -20.77
C GLY A 56 24.19 -30.33 -20.85
N ALA A 57 24.55 -29.45 -19.94
CA ALA A 57 24.10 -28.05 -19.97
C ALA A 57 25.19 -27.14 -20.55
N GLN A 58 24.78 -26.01 -21.11
CA GLN A 58 25.72 -25.05 -21.69
C GLN A 58 26.77 -24.60 -20.67
N GLY A 59 28.05 -24.70 -21.03
CA GLY A 59 29.18 -24.31 -20.17
C GLY A 59 29.43 -25.25 -18.98
N VAL A 60 28.89 -26.47 -18.99
CA VAL A 60 29.18 -27.55 -18.02
C VAL A 60 29.72 -28.76 -18.78
N PRO A 61 30.70 -29.50 -18.24
CA PRO A 61 31.10 -30.79 -18.82
C PRO A 61 29.88 -31.71 -19.01
N PRO A 62 29.80 -32.46 -20.12
CA PRO A 62 28.73 -33.45 -20.33
C PRO A 62 28.71 -34.51 -19.21
N LEU A 63 27.52 -35.02 -18.93
CA LEU A 63 27.29 -36.17 -18.07
C LEU A 63 27.90 -37.42 -18.71
N VAL A 64 28.48 -38.27 -17.88
CA VAL A 64 29.17 -39.49 -18.29
C VAL A 64 28.31 -40.70 -17.96
N MET A 65 27.99 -41.52 -18.97
CA MET A 65 27.31 -42.80 -18.80
C MET A 65 28.10 -43.72 -17.85
N ASP A 66 27.41 -44.54 -17.05
CA ASP A 66 27.96 -45.42 -16.00
C ASP A 66 28.63 -44.72 -14.80
N LYS A 67 28.82 -43.40 -14.87
CA LYS A 67 29.35 -42.58 -13.76
C LYS A 67 28.29 -41.65 -13.16
N ASP A 68 27.50 -41.03 -14.04
CA ASP A 68 26.48 -40.05 -13.67
C ASP A 68 25.06 -40.62 -13.83
N TYR A 69 24.82 -41.46 -14.85
CA TYR A 69 23.53 -42.10 -15.12
C TYR A 69 23.70 -43.47 -15.82
N LEU A 70 22.65 -44.28 -15.77
CA LEU A 70 22.49 -45.51 -16.56
C LEU A 70 21.41 -45.31 -17.64
N VAL A 71 21.45 -46.09 -18.71
CA VAL A 71 20.48 -46.03 -19.82
C VAL A 71 19.76 -47.37 -19.92
N ASP A 72 18.44 -47.33 -19.97
CA ASP A 72 17.60 -48.45 -20.40
C ASP A 72 16.81 -48.05 -21.65
N VAL A 73 16.36 -49.03 -22.43
CA VAL A 73 15.37 -48.82 -23.50
C VAL A 73 13.97 -48.91 -22.88
N ASP A 74 13.06 -48.03 -23.28
CA ASP A 74 11.69 -48.07 -22.78
C ASP A 74 10.99 -49.37 -23.21
N GLU A 75 10.07 -49.89 -22.39
CA GLU A 75 9.43 -51.20 -22.60
C GLU A 75 8.68 -51.29 -23.96
N ASP A 76 8.24 -50.14 -24.46
CA ASP A 76 7.53 -49.99 -25.74
C ASP A 76 8.48 -49.82 -26.94
N GLY A 77 9.80 -49.75 -26.73
CA GLY A 77 10.82 -49.50 -27.77
C GLY A 77 10.91 -48.05 -28.28
N ASP A 78 10.03 -47.17 -27.81
CA ASP A 78 9.86 -45.78 -28.28
C ASP A 78 10.63 -44.73 -27.46
N GLY A 79 11.80 -45.10 -26.94
CA GLY A 79 12.66 -44.16 -26.24
C GLY A 79 13.69 -44.77 -25.29
N LEU A 80 14.37 -43.89 -24.57
CA LEU A 80 15.35 -44.23 -23.54
C LEU A 80 14.86 -43.76 -22.17
N ILE A 81 15.15 -44.56 -21.13
CA ILE A 81 15.00 -44.18 -19.73
C ILE A 81 16.40 -44.01 -19.15
N LEU A 82 16.77 -42.77 -18.83
CA LEU A 82 18.03 -42.48 -18.16
C LEU A 82 17.79 -42.47 -16.66
N LYS A 83 18.47 -43.36 -15.91
CA LYS A 83 18.41 -43.46 -14.45
C LYS A 83 19.59 -42.72 -13.84
N LEU A 84 19.32 -41.70 -13.02
CA LEU A 84 20.38 -40.94 -12.35
C LEU A 84 21.02 -41.80 -11.24
N LEU A 85 22.35 -41.85 -11.19
CA LEU A 85 23.07 -42.56 -10.14
C LEU A 85 23.05 -41.78 -8.81
N SER A 86 23.20 -42.49 -7.69
CA SER A 86 23.14 -41.89 -6.35
C SER A 86 24.13 -40.74 -6.18
N ASN A 87 23.69 -39.66 -5.50
CA ASN A 87 24.46 -38.43 -5.27
C ASN A 87 24.89 -37.66 -6.53
N ARG A 88 24.32 -37.98 -7.70
CA ARG A 88 24.52 -37.22 -8.94
C ARG A 88 23.44 -36.18 -9.15
N LYS A 89 23.65 -35.34 -10.15
CA LYS A 89 22.71 -34.31 -10.60
C LYS A 89 22.68 -34.29 -12.11
N TRP A 90 21.52 -34.00 -12.70
CA TRP A 90 21.40 -33.73 -14.13
C TRP A 90 22.16 -32.47 -14.54
N VAL A 91 22.16 -31.44 -13.69
CA VAL A 91 22.87 -30.18 -13.89
C VAL A 91 23.33 -29.63 -12.54
N ASP A 92 24.56 -29.11 -12.46
CA ASP A 92 24.95 -28.26 -11.34
C ASP A 92 24.37 -26.85 -11.51
N LEU A 93 23.45 -26.50 -10.62
CA LEU A 93 22.73 -25.22 -10.63
C LEU A 93 23.40 -24.16 -9.76
N SER A 94 24.56 -24.44 -9.16
CA SER A 94 25.29 -23.48 -8.34
C SER A 94 25.61 -22.19 -9.14
N GLY A 95 25.17 -21.04 -8.62
CA GLY A 95 25.34 -19.74 -9.29
C GLY A 95 24.51 -19.51 -10.57
N ARG A 96 23.56 -20.40 -10.89
CA ARG A 96 22.69 -20.28 -12.07
C ARG A 96 21.23 -20.02 -11.66
N VAL A 97 20.51 -19.25 -12.47
CA VAL A 97 19.07 -19.04 -12.32
C VAL A 97 18.34 -20.19 -13.04
N SER A 98 17.54 -20.95 -12.31
CA SER A 98 16.70 -22.01 -12.88
C SER A 98 15.51 -21.43 -13.67
N PRO A 99 14.96 -22.12 -14.68
CA PRO A 99 15.38 -23.43 -15.21
C PRO A 99 16.63 -23.37 -16.11
N VAL A 100 17.42 -24.45 -16.14
CA VAL A 100 18.56 -24.63 -17.06
C VAL A 100 18.26 -25.75 -18.05
N ALA A 101 18.47 -25.48 -19.35
CA ALA A 101 18.26 -26.47 -20.40
C ALA A 101 19.31 -27.59 -20.36
N LEU A 102 18.85 -28.83 -20.38
CA LEU A 102 19.65 -30.04 -20.57
C LEU A 102 19.55 -30.45 -22.04
N ILE A 103 20.70 -30.53 -22.70
CA ILE A 103 20.83 -30.65 -24.15
C ILE A 103 21.46 -31.99 -24.47
N LEU A 104 20.78 -32.78 -25.32
CA LEU A 104 21.33 -33.93 -25.99
C LEU A 104 21.97 -33.45 -27.30
N SER A 105 23.29 -33.61 -27.42
CA SER A 105 24.05 -33.14 -28.59
C SER A 105 24.59 -34.26 -29.47
N SER A 106 24.68 -35.49 -28.94
CA SER A 106 25.08 -36.63 -29.76
C SER A 106 24.48 -37.94 -29.26
N VAL A 107 24.14 -38.79 -30.21
CA VAL A 107 23.79 -40.21 -30.01
C VAL A 107 24.69 -41.03 -30.94
N LYS A 108 25.40 -42.01 -30.40
CA LYS A 108 26.28 -42.90 -31.17
C LYS A 108 26.05 -44.34 -30.76
N PHE A 109 26.11 -45.26 -31.71
CA PHE A 109 26.16 -46.68 -31.38
C PHE A 109 27.57 -47.14 -31.01
N GLU A 110 27.66 -48.19 -30.20
CA GLU A 110 28.92 -48.80 -29.80
C GLU A 110 29.72 -49.22 -31.04
N GLY A 111 30.99 -48.80 -31.10
CA GLY A 111 31.86 -49.00 -32.26
C GLY A 111 31.67 -48.02 -33.42
N SER A 112 30.65 -47.16 -33.39
CA SER A 112 30.43 -46.09 -34.38
C SER A 112 31.00 -44.74 -33.92
N THR A 113 31.63 -44.01 -34.84
CA THR A 113 32.06 -42.62 -34.61
C THR A 113 31.01 -41.60 -35.00
N ASP A 114 30.03 -42.01 -35.80
CA ASP A 114 29.06 -41.13 -36.44
C ASP A 114 28.00 -40.68 -35.45
N ASN A 115 27.70 -39.38 -35.48
CA ASN A 115 26.59 -38.84 -34.72
C ASN A 115 25.29 -39.12 -35.46
N LEU A 116 24.39 -39.86 -34.83
CA LEU A 116 23.10 -40.24 -35.42
C LEU A 116 22.01 -39.19 -35.18
N LEU A 117 22.35 -38.13 -34.44
CA LEU A 117 21.47 -37.01 -34.16
C LEU A 117 21.67 -35.88 -35.18
N HIS A 118 20.60 -35.48 -35.87
CA HIS A 118 20.64 -34.43 -36.89
C HIS A 118 20.94 -33.03 -36.32
N GLU A 119 20.42 -32.72 -35.13
CA GLU A 119 20.62 -31.43 -34.45
C GLU A 119 20.55 -31.58 -32.93
N ASN A 120 21.10 -30.62 -32.19
CA ASN A 120 21.00 -30.63 -30.73
C ASN A 120 19.55 -30.49 -30.27
N VAL A 121 19.13 -31.32 -29.31
CA VAL A 121 17.76 -31.33 -28.78
C VAL A 121 17.77 -30.99 -27.29
N ILE A 122 16.95 -30.02 -26.88
CA ILE A 122 16.67 -29.78 -25.46
C ILE A 122 15.74 -30.89 -25.00
N VAL A 123 16.22 -31.75 -24.10
CA VAL A 123 15.45 -32.90 -23.60
C VAL A 123 14.74 -32.58 -22.28
N ALA A 124 15.29 -31.65 -21.50
CA ALA A 124 14.66 -31.20 -20.25
C ALA A 124 15.03 -29.76 -19.86
N ASN A 125 14.15 -29.14 -19.09
CA ASN A 125 14.41 -27.94 -18.30
C ASN A 125 14.60 -28.36 -16.84
N VAL A 126 15.79 -28.13 -16.30
CA VAL A 126 16.19 -28.59 -14.97
C VAL A 126 16.00 -27.48 -13.95
N LEU A 127 15.20 -27.76 -12.92
CA LEU A 127 14.90 -26.88 -11.80
C LEU A 127 15.71 -27.27 -10.56
N SER A 128 15.97 -26.32 -9.66
CA SER A 128 16.43 -26.63 -8.31
C SER A 128 15.31 -27.32 -7.53
N ILE A 129 15.65 -28.34 -6.75
CA ILE A 129 14.70 -28.94 -5.80
C ILE A 129 14.23 -27.87 -4.80
N PRO A 130 12.91 -27.65 -4.68
CA PRO A 130 12.38 -26.69 -3.72
C PRO A 130 12.63 -27.17 -2.28
N THR A 131 12.84 -26.23 -1.38
CA THR A 131 12.81 -26.48 0.07
C THR A 131 11.90 -25.47 0.75
N VAL A 132 11.38 -25.81 1.92
CA VAL A 132 10.61 -24.91 2.79
C VAL A 132 11.42 -24.67 4.06
N LYS A 133 11.47 -23.42 4.52
CA LYS A 133 12.09 -23.04 5.78
C LYS A 133 11.07 -23.21 6.91
N ASP A 134 11.47 -23.88 7.98
CA ASP A 134 10.67 -23.96 9.21
C ASP A 134 10.39 -22.57 9.78
N ASN A 135 9.16 -22.39 10.26
CA ASN A 135 8.70 -21.19 10.92
C ASN A 135 7.70 -21.53 12.04
N SER A 136 8.12 -22.43 12.91
CA SER A 136 7.35 -22.90 14.08
C SER A 136 7.01 -21.80 15.11
N GLU A 137 7.67 -20.65 15.08
CA GLU A 137 7.38 -19.50 15.96
C GLU A 137 6.32 -18.54 15.37
N TYR A 138 5.97 -18.68 14.09
CA TYR A 138 5.02 -17.77 13.45
C TYR A 138 3.57 -18.18 13.78
N VAL A 139 2.84 -17.28 14.43
CA VAL A 139 1.46 -17.55 14.87
C VAL A 139 0.45 -16.99 13.85
N LEU A 140 -0.47 -17.84 13.41
CA LEU A 140 -1.65 -17.48 12.64
C LEU A 140 -2.89 -17.62 13.51
N CYS A 141 -3.79 -16.63 13.45
CA CYS A 141 -5.13 -16.81 13.97
C CYS A 141 -5.97 -17.59 12.94
N LYS A 142 -6.76 -18.56 13.41
CA LYS A 142 -7.51 -19.54 12.61
C LYS A 142 -8.20 -18.97 11.36
N SER A 143 -9.02 -17.93 11.48
CA SER A 143 -9.69 -17.24 10.37
C SER A 143 -9.26 -15.77 10.24
N ALA A 144 -8.48 -15.29 11.20
CA ALA A 144 -8.21 -13.87 11.39
C ALA A 144 -6.93 -13.35 10.71
N SER A 145 -5.93 -14.21 10.51
CA SER A 145 -4.75 -13.84 9.73
C SER A 145 -5.06 -13.96 8.24
N TYR A 146 -4.92 -12.89 7.45
CA TYR A 146 -5.28 -12.95 6.01
C TYR A 146 -4.13 -13.32 5.09
N GLU A 147 -2.89 -13.28 5.55
CA GLU A 147 -1.70 -13.52 4.74
C GLU A 147 -0.79 -14.54 5.41
N LEU A 148 -0.23 -15.47 4.63
CA LEU A 148 0.83 -16.39 5.04
C LEU A 148 1.97 -16.32 4.01
N ARG A 149 3.20 -16.11 4.49
CA ARG A 149 4.41 -16.11 3.65
C ARG A 149 5.23 -17.36 3.89
N ILE A 150 5.41 -18.14 2.84
CA ILE A 150 6.21 -19.37 2.87
C ILE A 150 7.57 -19.08 2.24
N ASN A 151 8.63 -19.19 3.03
CA ASN A 151 10.00 -18.93 2.60
C ASN A 151 10.74 -20.26 2.39
N GLY A 152 11.73 -20.28 1.50
CA GLY A 152 12.42 -21.50 1.14
C GLY A 152 13.61 -21.31 0.22
N THR A 153 13.88 -22.32 -0.60
CA THR A 153 14.81 -22.23 -1.75
C THR A 153 14.19 -22.92 -2.97
N GLY A 154 14.75 -22.67 -4.17
CA GLY A 154 14.29 -23.31 -5.40
C GLY A 154 12.98 -22.78 -5.96
N PHE A 155 12.45 -21.65 -5.45
CA PHE A 155 11.24 -21.03 -6.00
C PHE A 155 11.56 -19.99 -7.07
N ILE A 156 12.74 -19.35 -7.04
CA ILE A 156 13.12 -18.33 -8.03
C ILE A 156 13.05 -18.92 -9.44
N GLY A 157 12.37 -18.21 -10.35
CA GLY A 157 12.14 -18.62 -11.74
C GLY A 157 10.94 -19.55 -11.95
N ALA A 158 10.33 -20.09 -10.88
CA ALA A 158 9.11 -20.88 -10.99
C ALA A 158 7.99 -20.03 -11.59
N LYS A 159 7.20 -20.64 -12.50
CA LYS A 159 6.04 -20.00 -13.15
C LYS A 159 4.73 -20.28 -12.43
N LYS A 160 4.75 -21.28 -11.55
CA LYS A 160 3.67 -21.66 -10.64
C LYS A 160 4.30 -22.38 -9.45
N VAL A 161 3.63 -22.34 -8.30
CA VAL A 161 3.92 -23.19 -7.16
C VAL A 161 2.61 -23.80 -6.66
N ASP A 162 2.60 -25.12 -6.55
CA ASP A 162 1.53 -25.87 -5.92
C ASP A 162 2.04 -26.40 -4.57
N LEU A 163 1.30 -26.08 -3.51
CA LEU A 163 1.66 -26.38 -2.12
C LEU A 163 0.69 -27.41 -1.56
N TYR A 164 1.22 -28.36 -0.82
CA TYR A 164 0.45 -29.42 -0.17
C TYR A 164 0.60 -29.27 1.34
N PHE A 165 -0.51 -29.07 2.03
CA PHE A 165 -0.55 -28.77 3.46
C PHE A 165 -0.99 -29.96 4.31
N GLN A 166 -0.56 -29.96 5.57
CA GLN A 166 -1.07 -30.79 6.64
C GLN A 166 -1.43 -29.92 7.86
N PRO A 167 -2.71 -29.87 8.29
CA PRO A 167 -3.86 -30.48 7.63
C PRO A 167 -4.15 -29.94 6.21
N PRO A 168 -4.94 -30.65 5.41
CA PRO A 168 -5.20 -30.26 4.03
C PRO A 168 -5.82 -28.86 3.89
N LEU A 169 -5.22 -28.04 3.04
CA LEU A 169 -5.75 -26.77 2.56
C LEU A 169 -5.75 -26.78 1.04
N VAL A 170 -6.87 -26.37 0.44
CA VAL A 170 -7.07 -26.43 -1.01
C VAL A 170 -6.91 -25.03 -1.61
N LYS A 171 -5.99 -24.91 -2.58
CA LYS A 171 -5.76 -23.70 -3.38
C LYS A 171 -7.03 -23.31 -4.14
N GLU A 172 -7.29 -22.02 -4.27
CA GLU A 172 -8.50 -21.42 -4.84
C GLU A 172 -9.81 -21.77 -4.11
N VAL A 173 -9.77 -22.51 -3.01
CA VAL A 173 -10.93 -22.78 -2.14
C VAL A 173 -10.74 -22.12 -0.79
N ALA A 174 -9.69 -22.49 -0.06
CA ALA A 174 -9.38 -21.91 1.25
C ALA A 174 -8.46 -20.69 1.15
N TYR A 175 -7.50 -20.72 0.22
CA TYR A 175 -6.53 -19.64 0.02
C TYR A 175 -6.28 -19.39 -1.47
N GLU A 176 -5.73 -18.21 -1.77
CA GLU A 176 -5.27 -17.80 -3.10
C GLU A 176 -3.76 -17.59 -3.05
N ASP A 177 -3.07 -17.95 -4.14
CA ASP A 177 -1.66 -17.58 -4.32
C ASP A 177 -1.58 -16.21 -4.99
N VAL A 178 -1.12 -15.21 -4.25
CA VAL A 178 -1.04 -13.80 -4.69
C VAL A 178 0.39 -13.41 -5.07
N SER A 179 1.26 -14.39 -5.28
CA SER A 179 2.64 -14.16 -5.68
C SER A 179 2.74 -13.67 -7.13
N HIS A 180 3.74 -12.83 -7.41
CA HIS A 180 4.00 -12.36 -8.76
C HIS A 180 4.93 -13.34 -9.48
N TYR A 181 4.41 -13.95 -10.54
CA TYR A 181 5.11 -14.95 -11.35
C TYR A 181 5.74 -14.33 -12.61
N PRO A 182 6.89 -14.83 -13.08
CA PRO A 182 7.73 -15.83 -12.43
C PRO A 182 8.35 -15.30 -11.14
N LEU A 183 8.53 -16.16 -10.14
CA LEU A 183 8.99 -15.74 -8.81
C LEU A 183 10.39 -15.14 -8.89
N SER A 184 10.56 -13.92 -8.39
CA SER A 184 11.86 -13.25 -8.27
C SER A 184 12.54 -13.49 -6.92
N LYS A 185 11.81 -14.08 -5.96
CA LYS A 185 12.28 -14.35 -4.59
C LYS A 185 11.95 -15.79 -4.21
N ASN A 186 12.69 -16.34 -3.25
CA ASN A 186 12.34 -17.61 -2.61
C ASN A 186 11.23 -17.43 -1.55
N GLN A 187 10.11 -16.88 -1.98
CA GLN A 187 8.94 -16.66 -1.15
C GLN A 187 7.67 -16.86 -1.98
N VAL A 188 6.70 -17.56 -1.41
CA VAL A 188 5.32 -17.65 -1.90
C VAL A 188 4.43 -16.91 -0.90
N VAL A 189 3.54 -16.05 -1.39
CA VAL A 189 2.61 -15.27 -0.56
C VAL A 189 1.20 -15.77 -0.82
N LEU A 190 0.55 -16.23 0.25
CA LEU A 190 -0.81 -16.77 0.22
C LEU A 190 -1.76 -15.81 0.91
N ARG A 191 -2.97 -15.71 0.37
CA ARG A 191 -4.08 -14.94 0.96
C ARG A 191 -5.22 -15.87 1.35
N LEU A 192 -5.69 -15.81 2.59
CA LEU A 192 -6.85 -16.55 3.04
C LEU A 192 -8.13 -16.00 2.38
N ARG A 193 -8.99 -16.87 1.85
CA ARG A 193 -10.27 -16.46 1.27
C ARG A 193 -11.30 -16.18 2.37
N HIS A 194 -12.24 -15.27 2.08
CA HIS A 194 -13.27 -14.89 3.05
C HIS A 194 -14.13 -16.09 3.45
N GLY A 195 -14.37 -16.25 4.76
CA GLY A 195 -15.17 -17.33 5.32
C GLY A 195 -14.42 -18.67 5.52
N TYR A 196 -13.13 -18.72 5.20
CA TYR A 196 -12.29 -19.91 5.41
C TYR A 196 -11.36 -19.74 6.62
N SER A 197 -10.64 -20.81 6.96
CA SER A 197 -9.68 -20.83 8.04
C SER A 197 -8.39 -21.55 7.59
N TRP A 198 -7.25 -21.15 8.14
CA TRP A 198 -5.97 -21.83 7.91
C TRP A 198 -5.95 -23.26 8.47
N ARG A 199 -6.78 -23.55 9.46
CA ARG A 199 -6.95 -24.89 10.01
C ARG A 199 -8.29 -25.05 10.72
N GLU A 200 -8.89 -26.23 10.67
CA GLU A 200 -10.14 -26.49 11.42
C GLU A 200 -9.90 -26.61 12.93
N SER A 201 -8.84 -27.30 13.32
CA SER A 201 -8.40 -27.48 14.72
C SER A 201 -7.13 -26.66 15.00
N LEU A 202 -6.83 -26.36 16.26
CA LEU A 202 -5.63 -25.60 16.63
C LEU A 202 -4.33 -26.44 16.52
N GLY A 203 -3.19 -25.75 16.41
CA GLY A 203 -1.82 -26.28 16.41
C GLY A 203 -1.08 -26.06 15.08
N PRO A 204 -0.05 -26.85 14.74
CA PRO A 204 0.81 -26.58 13.60
C PRO A 204 0.09 -26.69 12.25
N LEU A 205 0.50 -25.83 11.32
CA LEU A 205 0.24 -25.94 9.90
C LEU A 205 1.58 -26.23 9.20
N SER A 206 1.66 -27.38 8.55
CA SER A 206 2.87 -27.84 7.86
C SER A 206 2.67 -27.86 6.35
N VAL A 207 3.75 -27.62 5.61
CA VAL A 207 3.82 -27.92 4.18
C VAL A 207 4.49 -29.29 4.02
N ILE A 208 3.77 -30.27 3.51
CA ILE A 208 4.24 -31.65 3.29
C ILE A 208 4.76 -31.86 1.87
N GLY A 209 4.46 -30.95 0.94
CA GLY A 209 4.96 -31.04 -0.41
C GLY A 209 4.93 -29.73 -1.17
N VAL A 210 5.84 -29.61 -2.15
CA VAL A 210 5.93 -28.47 -3.06
C VAL A 210 6.15 -28.97 -4.49
N ASP A 211 5.41 -28.41 -5.44
CA ASP A 211 5.63 -28.61 -6.87
C ASP A 211 5.83 -27.25 -7.56
N THR A 212 7.02 -27.03 -8.12
CA THR A 212 7.34 -25.82 -8.90
C THR A 212 7.30 -26.06 -10.42
N GLY A 213 6.81 -27.22 -10.84
CA GLY A 213 6.66 -27.66 -12.22
C GLY A 213 7.40 -28.96 -12.56
N GLY A 214 8.31 -29.42 -11.69
CA GLY A 214 9.06 -30.68 -11.87
C GLY A 214 8.37 -31.91 -11.25
N GLY A 215 7.18 -31.74 -10.68
CA GLY A 215 6.46 -32.73 -9.89
C GLY A 215 6.50 -32.41 -8.38
N ALA A 216 5.64 -33.07 -7.60
CA ALA A 216 5.59 -32.86 -6.16
C ALA A 216 6.81 -33.45 -5.45
N VAL A 217 7.51 -32.62 -4.68
CA VAL A 217 8.60 -33.02 -3.80
C VAL A 217 8.08 -33.05 -2.37
N LYS A 218 8.30 -34.14 -1.64
CA LYS A 218 7.98 -34.23 -0.21
C LYS A 218 8.90 -33.32 0.60
N MET A 219 8.33 -32.60 1.55
CA MET A 219 9.06 -31.79 2.52
C MET A 219 9.15 -32.58 3.82
N ASP A 220 10.36 -32.87 4.28
CA ASP A 220 10.65 -33.57 5.55
C ASP A 220 9.74 -34.79 5.85
N GLY A 221 9.76 -35.78 4.95
CA GLY A 221 8.99 -37.02 5.13
C GLY A 221 7.48 -36.83 5.02
N ASP A 222 6.74 -37.44 5.95
CA ASP A 222 5.27 -37.37 5.99
C ASP A 222 4.76 -36.30 6.98
N GLU A 223 5.62 -35.76 7.85
CA GLU A 223 5.25 -34.73 8.84
C GLU A 223 5.23 -33.32 8.24
N GLY A 224 6.05 -33.07 7.22
CA GLY A 224 6.16 -31.76 6.60
C GLY A 224 7.00 -30.79 7.41
N VAL A 225 7.23 -29.62 6.82
CA VAL A 225 7.90 -28.51 7.50
C VAL A 225 6.84 -27.57 8.08
N VAL A 226 6.91 -27.27 9.38
CA VAL A 226 5.97 -26.36 10.04
C VAL A 226 6.19 -24.94 9.53
N VAL A 227 5.15 -24.32 8.98
CA VAL A 227 5.21 -22.94 8.45
C VAL A 227 4.49 -21.93 9.34
N ALA A 228 3.65 -22.41 10.26
CA ALA A 228 3.00 -21.60 11.28
C ALA A 228 2.38 -22.45 12.40
N GLN A 229 2.13 -21.86 13.56
CA GLN A 229 1.21 -22.35 14.59
C GLN A 229 -0.15 -21.66 14.43
N VAL A 230 -1.21 -22.44 14.25
CA VAL A 230 -2.57 -21.92 14.13
C VAL A 230 -3.24 -21.94 15.49
N GLU A 231 -3.49 -20.76 16.04
CA GLU A 231 -4.16 -20.60 17.33
C GLU A 231 -5.62 -20.21 17.16
N ALA A 232 -6.39 -20.28 18.25
CA ALA A 232 -7.78 -19.88 18.24
C ALA A 232 -7.87 -18.44 17.74
N ASP A 233 -8.90 -18.17 16.95
CA ASP A 233 -9.34 -16.78 16.83
C ASP A 233 -9.63 -16.33 18.26
N LEU A 234 -8.86 -15.36 18.74
CA LEU A 234 -9.05 -14.85 20.08
C LEU A 234 -10.52 -14.45 20.20
N ASP A 235 -11.25 -15.08 21.14
CA ASP A 235 -12.69 -14.92 21.40
C ASP A 235 -13.10 -13.50 21.09
N GLU A 236 -14.06 -13.32 20.16
CA GLU A 236 -14.60 -12.04 19.67
C GLU A 236 -13.93 -10.88 20.38
N HIS A 237 -12.74 -10.48 19.91
CA HIS A 237 -12.06 -9.34 20.49
C HIS A 237 -13.08 -8.22 20.45
N ARG A 238 -13.65 -7.87 21.60
CA ARG A 238 -14.60 -6.76 21.71
C ARG A 238 -13.74 -5.54 21.53
N VAL A 239 -13.42 -5.24 20.27
CA VAL A 239 -12.71 -4.04 19.88
C VAL A 239 -13.60 -2.91 20.32
N ARG A 240 -13.12 -2.18 21.32
CA ARG A 240 -13.79 -0.98 21.78
C ARG A 240 -12.93 0.18 21.36
N VAL A 241 -13.58 1.19 20.83
CA VAL A 241 -12.94 2.46 20.50
C VAL A 241 -13.56 3.52 21.39
N LEU A 242 -12.71 4.34 21.99
CA LEU A 242 -13.11 5.47 22.79
C LEU A 242 -13.46 6.63 21.87
N ASP A 243 -14.49 7.39 22.26
CA ASP A 243 -14.76 8.68 21.65
C ASP A 243 -13.72 9.68 22.15
N THR A 244 -13.06 10.37 21.23
CA THR A 244 -12.00 11.34 21.54
C THR A 244 -12.13 12.62 20.72
N ALA A 245 -13.25 12.83 20.03
CA ALA A 245 -13.41 13.99 19.16
C ALA A 245 -13.50 15.33 19.91
N ASP A 246 -13.88 15.30 21.19
CA ASP A 246 -13.91 16.45 22.09
C ASP A 246 -12.52 16.95 22.51
N THR A 247 -11.53 16.06 22.51
CA THR A 247 -10.19 16.30 23.05
C THR A 247 -9.11 16.25 21.97
N GLN A 248 -9.34 15.56 20.86
CA GLN A 248 -8.44 15.49 19.72
C GLN A 248 -8.94 16.40 18.60
N LEU A 249 -8.57 17.67 18.68
CA LEU A 249 -8.84 18.68 17.65
C LEU A 249 -7.67 18.73 16.68
N ILE A 250 -7.91 18.53 15.39
CA ILE A 250 -6.86 18.47 14.37
C ILE A 250 -7.21 19.28 13.13
N TYR A 251 -6.19 19.66 12.37
CA TYR A 251 -6.41 20.15 11.01
C TYR A 251 -6.51 18.97 10.03
N ASN A 252 -7.18 19.19 8.90
CA ASN A 252 -7.48 18.18 7.88
C ASN A 252 -6.22 17.55 7.25
N ASP A 253 -5.07 18.20 7.38
CA ASP A 253 -3.77 17.78 6.89
C ASP A 253 -2.77 17.47 8.03
N GLU A 254 -3.26 17.36 9.28
CA GLU A 254 -2.42 17.03 10.42
C GLU A 254 -1.71 15.69 10.21
N ALA A 255 -0.42 15.61 10.54
CA ALA A 255 0.38 14.45 10.17
C ALA A 255 -0.06 13.17 10.86
N ASN A 256 -0.55 13.25 12.10
CA ASN A 256 -0.90 12.09 12.90
C ASN A 256 -2.21 12.26 13.64
N ILE A 257 -2.92 11.15 13.82
CA ILE A 257 -4.03 11.02 14.79
C ILE A 257 -3.85 9.76 15.62
N ILE A 258 -4.53 9.72 16.76
CA ILE A 258 -4.50 8.62 17.70
C ILE A 258 -5.91 8.03 17.83
N VAL A 259 -6.03 6.73 17.65
CA VAL A 259 -7.24 5.98 17.99
C VAL A 259 -7.00 5.26 19.31
N LYS A 260 -7.78 5.59 20.35
CA LYS A 260 -7.70 4.93 21.67
C LYS A 260 -8.80 3.89 21.82
N GLY A 261 -8.49 2.79 22.50
CA GLY A 261 -9.42 1.68 22.61
C GLY A 261 -8.88 0.52 23.42
N THR A 262 -9.46 -0.66 23.19
CA THR A 262 -9.00 -1.94 23.72
C THR A 262 -9.26 -3.04 22.70
N GLY A 263 -8.42 -4.07 22.69
CA GLY A 263 -8.58 -5.22 21.81
C GLY A 263 -8.10 -4.97 20.37
N PHE A 264 -7.19 -4.02 20.18
CA PHE A 264 -6.49 -3.90 18.90
C PHE A 264 -5.45 -5.02 18.76
N ASN A 265 -5.22 -5.47 17.54
CA ASN A 265 -4.22 -6.49 17.25
C ASN A 265 -2.87 -5.83 17.00
N GLN A 266 -1.85 -6.17 17.79
CA GLN A 266 -0.49 -5.64 17.70
C GLN A 266 0.19 -5.82 16.34
N TYR A 267 -0.24 -6.80 15.54
CA TYR A 267 0.35 -7.11 14.24
C TYR A 267 -0.32 -6.39 13.07
N GLY A 268 -1.50 -5.80 13.28
CA GLY A 268 -2.19 -5.04 12.24
C GLY A 268 -3.71 -4.96 12.45
N ASN A 269 -4.30 -3.85 12.01
CA ASN A 269 -5.74 -3.61 12.13
C ASN A 269 -6.28 -3.01 10.81
N GLY A 270 -7.41 -3.54 10.32
CA GLY A 270 -8.19 -2.92 9.26
C GLY A 270 -9.19 -1.92 9.85
N LEU A 271 -9.23 -0.69 9.36
CA LEU A 271 -10.16 0.34 9.84
C LEU A 271 -11.15 0.73 8.74
N ARG A 272 -12.41 0.91 9.10
CA ARG A 272 -13.47 1.38 8.19
C ARG A 272 -13.98 2.74 8.65
N TRP A 273 -13.72 3.77 7.87
CA TRP A 273 -14.13 5.14 8.18
C TRP A 273 -15.45 5.52 7.49
N SER A 274 -16.22 6.41 8.11
CA SER A 274 -17.49 6.89 7.55
C SER A 274 -17.34 7.67 6.24
N ASN A 275 -16.18 8.29 6.05
CA ASN A 275 -15.83 9.06 4.86
C ASN A 275 -15.00 8.24 3.85
N GLY A 276 -14.85 6.93 4.06
CA GLY A 276 -14.18 6.05 3.11
C GLY A 276 -12.66 6.17 3.04
N LEU A 277 -12.00 6.74 4.07
CA LEU A 277 -10.53 6.68 4.15
C LEU A 277 -10.03 5.23 4.14
N LEU A 278 -8.92 5.01 3.42
CA LEU A 278 -8.30 3.70 3.25
C LEU A 278 -6.89 3.68 3.85
N GLY A 279 -6.60 2.61 4.60
CA GLY A 279 -5.24 2.29 5.06
C GLY A 279 -4.38 1.67 3.95
N ASN A 280 -3.37 0.88 4.33
CA ASN A 280 -2.44 0.19 3.41
C ASN A 280 -1.76 1.15 2.41
N ASP A 281 -1.17 2.23 2.93
CA ASP A 281 -0.44 3.22 2.15
C ASP A 281 -1.30 4.02 1.12
N VAL A 282 -2.63 3.95 1.20
CA VAL A 282 -3.50 4.77 0.34
C VAL A 282 -3.68 6.18 0.91
N ASN A 283 -4.40 6.34 2.02
CA ASN A 283 -4.58 7.65 2.66
C ASN A 283 -3.73 7.82 3.91
N TYR A 284 -3.47 6.74 4.63
CA TYR A 284 -2.66 6.76 5.85
C TYR A 284 -1.98 5.41 6.09
N THR A 285 -1.00 5.43 7.00
CA THR A 285 -0.30 4.26 7.55
C THR A 285 -0.52 4.14 9.04
N THR A 286 -0.24 2.97 9.62
CA THR A 286 -0.37 2.71 11.06
C THR A 286 1.01 2.40 11.66
N PRO A 287 1.88 3.40 11.85
CA PRO A 287 3.25 3.18 12.34
C PRO A 287 3.35 2.59 13.74
N ILE A 288 2.34 2.82 14.59
CA ILE A 288 2.32 2.31 15.97
C ILE A 288 0.99 1.62 16.21
N THR A 289 1.09 0.39 16.70
CA THR A 289 -0.05 -0.44 17.09
C THR A 289 0.25 -1.08 18.43
N THR A 290 -0.62 -0.85 19.41
CA THR A 290 -0.64 -1.56 20.71
C THR A 290 -2.05 -2.09 20.95
N GLU A 291 -2.24 -2.91 21.98
CA GLU A 291 -3.57 -3.44 22.33
C GLU A 291 -4.60 -2.35 22.69
N THR A 292 -4.15 -1.14 23.03
CA THR A 292 -5.01 -0.03 23.48
C THR A 292 -4.91 1.23 22.63
N GLN A 293 -4.00 1.29 21.66
CA GLN A 293 -3.77 2.48 20.86
C GLN A 293 -3.29 2.17 19.45
N LEU A 294 -3.81 2.94 18.48
CA LEU A 294 -3.25 3.05 17.13
C LEU A 294 -2.79 4.48 16.92
N THR A 295 -1.59 4.67 16.38
CA THR A 295 -1.17 5.96 15.82
C THR A 295 -1.26 5.84 14.31
N LEU A 296 -2.03 6.71 13.69
CA LEU A 296 -2.21 6.75 12.24
C LEU A 296 -1.45 7.96 11.69
N ARG A 297 -0.70 7.75 10.62
CA ARG A 297 0.07 8.79 9.94
C ARG A 297 -0.49 9.04 8.56
N LEU A 298 -0.90 10.27 8.29
CA LEU A 298 -1.44 10.69 7.01
C LEU A 298 -0.37 10.63 5.92
N ASN A 299 -0.74 10.14 4.74
CA ASN A 299 0.16 10.11 3.59
C ASN A 299 0.22 11.50 2.92
N PRO A 300 1.39 11.89 2.38
CA PRO A 300 1.51 13.15 1.65
C PRO A 300 0.44 13.32 0.58
N GLY A 301 -0.23 14.48 0.56
CA GLY A 301 -1.32 14.79 -0.39
C GLY A 301 -2.68 14.19 -0.04
N SER A 302 -2.79 13.38 1.02
CA SER A 302 -4.09 12.97 1.57
C SER A 302 -4.61 13.96 2.60
N HIS A 303 -5.89 13.83 2.95
CA HIS A 303 -6.55 14.62 3.99
C HIS A 303 -7.45 13.73 4.84
N TRP A 304 -7.54 14.01 6.14
CA TRP A 304 -8.47 13.34 7.04
C TRP A 304 -9.93 13.58 6.64
N ARG A 305 -10.26 14.78 6.12
CA ARG A 305 -11.53 15.06 5.43
C ARG A 305 -11.30 16.00 4.25
N LYS A 306 -12.04 15.79 3.15
CA LYS A 306 -11.90 16.55 1.88
C LYS A 306 -13.01 17.56 1.61
N ILE A 307 -14.16 17.43 2.27
CA ILE A 307 -15.32 18.32 2.07
C ILE A 307 -15.21 19.45 3.10
N PHE A 308 -14.53 20.52 2.70
CA PHE A 308 -14.22 21.63 3.60
C PHE A 308 -15.47 22.37 4.07
N GLU A 309 -16.50 22.46 3.24
CA GLU A 309 -17.78 23.14 3.51
C GLU A 309 -18.52 22.61 4.74
N THR A 310 -18.14 21.41 5.22
CA THR A 310 -18.74 20.77 6.39
C THR A 310 -17.86 20.81 7.63
N LEU A 311 -16.67 21.44 7.56
CA LEU A 311 -15.75 21.52 8.69
C LEU A 311 -16.04 22.75 9.56
N PRO A 312 -15.93 22.64 10.90
CA PRO A 312 -15.43 21.47 11.63
C PRO A 312 -16.44 20.32 11.75
N THR A 313 -15.99 19.08 11.61
CA THR A 313 -16.83 17.88 11.80
C THR A 313 -16.03 16.67 12.26
N SER A 314 -16.69 15.71 12.91
CA SER A 314 -16.06 14.51 13.48
C SER A 314 -15.43 13.62 12.41
N LEU A 315 -14.29 13.01 12.71
CA LEU A 315 -13.73 11.89 11.96
C LEU A 315 -14.21 10.58 12.59
N THR A 316 -15.19 9.94 11.96
CA THR A 316 -15.90 8.81 12.55
C THR A 316 -15.38 7.45 12.06
N LEU A 317 -14.96 6.62 12.99
CA LEU A 317 -14.56 5.23 12.76
C LEU A 317 -15.77 4.31 12.94
N LEU A 318 -16.14 3.57 11.89
CA LEU A 318 -17.32 2.71 11.89
C LEU A 318 -17.05 1.32 12.45
N ALA A 319 -15.95 0.71 12.01
CA ALA A 319 -15.61 -0.65 12.36
C ALA A 319 -14.09 -0.89 12.34
N VAL A 320 -13.66 -1.87 13.12
CA VAL A 320 -12.27 -2.32 13.21
C VAL A 320 -12.21 -3.82 12.97
N ASN A 321 -11.26 -4.24 12.14
CA ASN A 321 -10.87 -5.63 11.96
C ASN A 321 -9.53 -5.85 12.65
N ALA A 322 -9.56 -6.44 13.85
CA ALA A 322 -8.38 -6.85 14.60
C ALA A 322 -7.96 -8.30 14.29
N GLY A 323 -8.47 -8.87 13.19
CA GLY A 323 -8.27 -10.26 12.80
C GLY A 323 -9.61 -10.91 12.49
N GLY A 324 -10.55 -10.96 13.44
CA GLY A 324 -11.82 -11.70 13.32
C GLY A 324 -12.88 -11.14 12.34
N GLY A 325 -12.50 -10.28 11.40
CA GLY A 325 -13.42 -9.53 10.56
C GLY A 325 -13.82 -8.17 11.18
N PHE A 326 -14.64 -7.40 10.45
CA PHE A 326 -15.01 -6.05 10.89
C PHE A 326 -16.05 -6.09 12.01
N VAL A 327 -15.66 -5.59 13.18
CA VAL A 327 -16.53 -5.36 14.34
C VAL A 327 -16.91 -3.89 14.38
N ALA A 328 -18.21 -3.59 14.46
CA ALA A 328 -18.69 -2.22 14.61
C ALA A 328 -18.33 -1.65 15.99
N VAL A 329 -17.77 -0.43 16.04
CA VAL A 329 -17.25 0.15 17.30
C VAL A 329 -18.19 1.17 17.94
N GLY A 330 -19.27 1.55 17.24
CA GLY A 330 -20.29 2.46 17.76
C GLY A 330 -21.25 1.81 18.76
N PRO A 331 -22.14 2.59 19.39
CA PRO A 331 -23.23 2.06 20.21
C PRO A 331 -24.05 1.02 19.44
N THR A 332 -24.37 -0.09 20.11
CA THR A 332 -24.92 -1.32 19.54
C THR A 332 -26.01 -1.04 18.50
N ASN A 333 -25.81 -1.55 17.28
CA ASN A 333 -26.78 -1.60 16.16
C ASN A 333 -27.11 -0.32 15.38
N SER A 334 -26.35 0.77 15.48
CA SER A 334 -26.73 2.02 14.80
C SER A 334 -25.93 2.41 13.55
N GLY A 335 -24.82 1.71 13.24
CA GLY A 335 -23.92 2.11 12.15
C GLY A 335 -23.28 3.50 12.34
N LYS A 336 -23.44 4.12 13.52
CA LYS A 336 -22.97 5.49 13.81
C LYS A 336 -21.47 5.59 14.07
N GLY A 337 -20.79 4.48 14.38
CA GLY A 337 -19.35 4.49 14.69
C GLY A 337 -18.99 5.23 15.97
N ARG A 338 -17.72 5.62 16.08
CA ARG A 338 -17.13 6.43 17.15
C ARG A 338 -16.37 7.61 16.57
N ASP A 339 -16.53 8.77 17.17
CA ASP A 339 -15.85 9.99 16.72
C ASP A 339 -14.46 10.04 17.33
N ILE A 340 -13.44 10.09 16.47
CA ILE A 340 -12.04 9.95 16.89
C ILE A 340 -11.38 11.32 17.07
N ALA A 341 -11.72 12.26 16.19
CA ALA A 341 -11.15 13.59 16.19
C ALA A 341 -12.16 14.58 15.63
N THR A 342 -12.12 15.84 16.04
CA THR A 342 -12.81 16.92 15.32
C THR A 342 -11.84 17.51 14.31
N VAL A 343 -12.22 17.49 13.03
CA VAL A 343 -11.36 17.92 11.92
C VAL A 343 -11.74 19.31 11.47
N PHE A 344 -10.76 20.21 11.46
CA PHE A 344 -10.85 21.59 11.00
C PHE A 344 -10.17 21.73 9.63
N GLU A 345 -10.60 22.70 8.84
CA GLU A 345 -9.79 23.17 7.71
C GLU A 345 -8.60 23.95 8.28
N ARG A 346 -7.39 23.73 7.75
CA ARG A 346 -6.24 24.57 8.12
C ARG A 346 -6.51 26.03 7.73
N PRO A 347 -6.54 26.97 8.68
CA PRO A 347 -6.89 28.35 8.38
C PRO A 347 -5.79 29.06 7.58
N ALA A 348 -6.24 29.99 6.74
CA ALA A 348 -5.40 30.95 6.06
C ALA A 348 -5.98 32.36 6.22
N VAL A 349 -5.12 33.37 6.21
CA VAL A 349 -5.52 34.79 6.14
C VAL A 349 -4.99 35.35 4.83
N PHE A 350 -5.82 36.15 4.18
CA PHE A 350 -5.50 36.81 2.93
C PHE A 350 -5.16 38.28 3.18
N SER A 351 -4.26 38.81 2.35
CA SER A 351 -3.81 40.18 2.51
C SER A 351 -4.94 41.17 2.22
N GLY A 352 -5.02 42.22 3.02
CA GLY A 352 -5.92 43.34 2.82
C GLY A 352 -5.16 44.66 2.97
N ASN A 353 -5.60 45.69 2.26
CA ASN A 353 -5.01 47.03 2.31
C ASN A 353 -6.00 48.16 2.69
N PRO A 354 -7.01 47.94 3.56
CA PRO A 354 -7.84 49.04 4.03
C PRO A 354 -6.98 50.03 4.82
N LYS A 355 -7.29 51.31 4.66
CA LYS A 355 -6.69 52.38 5.46
C LYS A 355 -7.58 52.63 6.67
N LEU A 356 -7.05 52.42 7.87
CA LEU A 356 -7.78 52.57 9.11
C LEU A 356 -7.09 53.58 10.01
N PHE A 357 -7.86 54.32 10.79
CA PHE A 357 -7.33 55.20 11.82
C PHE A 357 -7.12 54.43 13.13
N ARG A 358 -6.11 54.83 13.91
CA ARG A 358 -5.66 54.12 15.11
C ARG A 358 -6.78 53.86 16.12
N THR A 359 -7.56 54.88 16.46
CA THR A 359 -8.65 54.82 17.45
C THR A 359 -10.02 55.15 16.84
N GLN A 360 -10.04 55.83 15.68
CA GLN A 360 -11.30 56.27 15.07
C GLN A 360 -11.96 55.20 14.18
N ALA A 361 -11.21 54.19 13.70
CA ALA A 361 -11.78 53.05 12.97
C ALA A 361 -12.19 51.95 13.95
N HIS A 362 -13.48 51.62 14.00
CA HIS A 362 -13.99 50.66 14.99
C HIS A 362 -14.04 49.23 14.46
N GLU A 363 -13.99 49.03 13.14
CA GLU A 363 -14.14 47.72 12.51
C GLU A 363 -13.02 47.46 11.49
N VAL A 364 -12.54 46.22 11.43
CA VAL A 364 -11.71 45.73 10.33
C VAL A 364 -12.17 44.33 9.92
N HIS A 365 -12.27 44.12 8.61
CA HIS A 365 -12.62 42.84 8.03
C HIS A 365 -11.36 42.07 7.65
N VAL A 366 -11.28 40.81 8.07
CA VAL A 366 -10.18 39.91 7.76
C VAL A 366 -10.69 38.80 6.84
N ALA A 367 -10.21 38.80 5.60
CA ALA A 367 -10.49 37.76 4.62
C ALA A 367 -9.56 36.55 4.84
N GLY A 368 -10.05 35.35 4.54
CA GLY A 368 -9.28 34.12 4.68
C GLY A 368 -10.06 32.86 4.33
N THR A 369 -9.66 31.72 4.91
CA THR A 369 -10.38 30.44 4.81
C THR A 369 -10.29 29.67 6.13
N GLY A 370 -11.12 28.63 6.25
CA GLY A 370 -11.11 27.72 7.39
C GLY A 370 -11.66 28.31 8.69
N PHE A 371 -12.38 29.44 8.63
CA PHE A 371 -13.05 29.99 9.80
C PHE A 371 -14.28 29.13 10.13
N PRO A 372 -14.43 28.65 11.36
CA PRO A 372 -15.54 27.79 11.74
C PRO A 372 -16.82 28.62 11.85
N ASP A 373 -17.97 28.02 11.53
CA ASP A 373 -19.26 28.69 11.65
C ASP A 373 -19.48 29.23 13.08
N LEU A 374 -20.18 30.38 13.18
CA LEU A 374 -20.44 31.06 14.45
C LEU A 374 -21.12 30.15 15.49
N ASN A 375 -21.93 29.20 15.02
CA ASN A 375 -22.68 28.27 15.87
C ASN A 375 -21.89 27.01 16.25
N SER A 376 -20.62 26.87 15.82
CA SER A 376 -19.78 25.70 16.09
C SER A 376 -19.32 25.60 17.55
N GLY A 377 -19.35 26.70 18.31
CA GLY A 377 -18.86 26.77 19.69
C GLY A 377 -17.35 26.93 19.82
N PHE A 378 -16.58 26.88 18.73
CA PHE A 378 -15.13 27.11 18.74
C PHE A 378 -14.81 28.59 18.65
N LYS A 379 -13.92 29.06 19.54
CA LYS A 379 -13.49 30.46 19.58
C LYS A 379 -12.24 30.65 18.72
N VAL A 380 -12.37 31.47 17.68
CA VAL A 380 -11.22 31.87 16.85
C VAL A 380 -10.34 32.85 17.62
N GLN A 381 -9.03 32.71 17.48
CA GLN A 381 -8.04 33.60 18.08
C GLN A 381 -7.00 34.02 17.04
N LEU A 382 -6.45 35.23 17.20
CA LEU A 382 -5.45 35.80 16.32
C LEU A 382 -4.26 36.29 17.15
N ARG A 383 -3.06 36.26 16.56
CA ARG A 383 -1.89 36.98 17.07
C ARG A 383 -1.47 38.02 16.06
N PHE A 384 -1.18 39.22 16.53
CA PHE A 384 -0.81 40.35 15.68
C PHE A 384 0.65 40.75 15.82
N ASN A 385 1.13 41.50 14.84
CA ASN A 385 2.30 42.35 14.95
C ASN A 385 1.94 43.78 14.48
N PRO A 386 1.95 44.79 15.36
CA PRO A 386 2.24 44.72 16.80
C PRO A 386 1.20 43.89 17.58
N PRO A 387 1.51 43.40 18.79
CA PRO A 387 0.60 42.54 19.55
C PRO A 387 -0.71 43.25 19.92
N LEU A 388 -1.82 42.54 19.75
CA LEU A 388 -3.16 42.87 20.26
C LEU A 388 -3.72 41.64 20.96
N VAL A 389 -4.53 41.85 21.98
CA VAL A 389 -5.14 40.83 22.83
C VAL A 389 -6.65 40.82 22.64
N VAL A 390 -7.20 39.66 22.26
CA VAL A 390 -8.64 39.45 22.12
C VAL A 390 -9.36 39.68 23.46
N ASP A 391 -10.55 40.27 23.40
CA ASP A 391 -11.39 40.68 24.53
C ASP A 391 -10.75 41.75 25.46
N VAL A 392 -9.60 42.31 25.07
CA VAL A 392 -8.95 43.45 25.74
C VAL A 392 -8.86 44.62 24.77
N ASP A 393 -8.16 44.44 23.65
CA ASP A 393 -8.00 45.47 22.63
C ASP A 393 -9.12 45.42 21.58
N TYR A 394 -9.61 44.22 21.25
CA TYR A 394 -10.62 43.99 20.21
C TYR A 394 -11.46 42.74 20.47
N THR A 395 -12.65 42.65 19.89
CA THR A 395 -13.49 41.43 19.85
C THR A 395 -13.52 40.83 18.44
N ILE A 396 -13.74 39.51 18.33
CA ILE A 396 -13.83 38.78 17.05
C ILE A 396 -15.25 38.29 16.83
N ARG A 397 -15.76 38.48 15.61
CA ARG A 397 -16.96 37.81 15.11
C ARG A 397 -16.67 37.13 13.78
N VAL A 398 -16.94 35.84 13.68
CA VAL A 398 -16.90 35.15 12.39
C VAL A 398 -18.16 35.50 11.60
N VAL A 399 -17.99 36.10 10.42
CA VAL A 399 -19.09 36.48 9.51
C VAL A 399 -19.44 35.31 8.60
N SER A 400 -18.41 34.65 8.06
CA SER A 400 -18.53 33.47 7.20
C SER A 400 -17.26 32.63 7.27
N ARG A 401 -17.24 31.49 6.57
CA ARG A 401 -16.05 30.62 6.49
C ARG A 401 -14.81 31.32 5.89
N THR A 402 -15.01 32.47 5.25
CA THR A 402 -13.96 33.24 4.57
C THR A 402 -13.78 34.65 5.11
N GLU A 403 -14.54 35.06 6.14
CA GLU A 403 -14.53 36.43 6.65
C GLU A 403 -14.75 36.51 8.16
N MET A 404 -13.93 37.33 8.82
CA MET A 404 -14.10 37.72 10.21
C MET A 404 -14.19 39.26 10.32
N GLU A 405 -15.02 39.73 11.23
CA GLU A 405 -15.17 41.13 11.63
C GLU A 405 -14.46 41.28 12.99
N LEU A 406 -13.47 42.17 13.06
CA LEU A 406 -12.81 42.54 14.31
C LEU A 406 -13.35 43.91 14.73
N THR A 407 -13.78 44.03 15.98
CA THR A 407 -14.29 45.30 16.54
C THR A 407 -13.34 45.81 17.61
N LEU A 408 -12.84 47.03 17.46
CA LEU A 408 -11.98 47.68 18.45
C LEU A 408 -12.77 47.97 19.73
N ILE A 409 -12.18 47.69 20.89
CA ILE A 409 -12.79 48.03 22.18
C ILE A 409 -12.50 49.50 22.49
N ASP A 410 -13.53 50.23 22.95
CA ASP A 410 -13.43 51.65 23.30
C ASP A 410 -12.19 51.95 24.17
N GLY A 411 -11.45 53.00 23.81
CA GLY A 411 -10.23 53.42 24.49
C GLY A 411 -8.96 52.68 24.08
N HIS A 412 -9.03 51.67 23.20
CA HIS A 412 -7.87 50.98 22.64
C HIS A 412 -7.53 51.48 21.23
N ALA A 413 -6.46 50.96 20.66
CA ALA A 413 -6.00 51.32 19.32
C ALA A 413 -5.53 50.08 18.56
N TRP A 414 -5.76 50.03 17.23
CA TRP A 414 -5.23 48.95 16.38
C TRP A 414 -3.71 48.86 16.41
N ARG A 415 -3.03 50.00 16.61
CA ARG A 415 -1.57 50.11 16.76
C ARG A 415 -1.18 51.31 17.63
N PRO A 416 0.00 51.27 18.30
CA PRO A 416 0.55 52.40 19.04
C PRO A 416 1.14 53.50 18.15
N ASP A 417 1.31 53.24 16.86
CA ASP A 417 1.86 54.14 15.84
C ASP A 417 1.36 53.74 14.43
N ALA A 418 1.35 54.70 13.50
CA ALA A 418 0.98 54.45 12.12
C ALA A 418 1.89 53.37 11.48
N GLY A 419 1.30 52.45 10.71
CA GLY A 419 2.01 51.34 10.09
C GLY A 419 1.13 50.14 9.76
N SER A 420 1.75 49.08 9.25
CA SER A 420 1.07 47.87 8.76
C SER A 420 0.59 46.96 9.91
N LEU A 421 -0.71 46.67 10.00
CA LEU A 421 -1.22 45.67 10.94
C LEU A 421 -1.08 44.27 10.31
N LEU A 422 -0.32 43.39 10.96
CA LEU A 422 -0.06 42.04 10.47
C LEU A 422 -0.72 40.98 11.38
N VAL A 423 -1.33 39.96 10.78
CA VAL A 423 -1.70 38.73 11.48
C VAL A 423 -0.55 37.73 11.37
N THR A 424 0.02 37.32 12.49
CA THR A 424 1.16 36.39 12.53
C THR A 424 0.73 34.94 12.74
N HIS A 425 -0.36 34.71 13.49
CA HIS A 425 -0.89 33.38 13.73
C HIS A 425 -2.41 33.40 13.83
N VAL A 426 -3.03 32.28 13.46
CA VAL A 426 -4.47 32.05 13.56
C VAL A 426 -4.72 30.73 14.28
N ASN A 427 -5.69 30.71 15.18
CA ASN A 427 -6.18 29.49 15.82
C ASN A 427 -7.69 29.41 15.66
N THR A 428 -8.17 28.47 14.84
CA THR A 428 -9.61 28.23 14.63
C THR A 428 -10.16 27.08 15.45
N ARG A 429 -9.30 26.34 16.16
CA ARG A 429 -9.69 25.21 17.02
C ARG A 429 -10.00 25.64 18.45
N GLY A 430 -9.36 26.71 18.91
CA GLY A 430 -9.53 27.27 20.25
C GLY A 430 -8.72 26.57 21.36
N ASP A 431 -8.03 25.47 21.05
CA ASP A 431 -7.10 24.78 21.96
C ASP A 431 -5.66 25.33 21.83
N GLU A 432 -4.81 25.06 22.82
CA GLU A 432 -3.44 25.60 22.87
C GLU A 432 -2.54 25.15 21.71
N ALA A 433 -2.79 23.97 21.12
CA ALA A 433 -1.99 23.46 20.01
C ALA A 433 -2.49 23.96 18.64
N GLY A 434 -3.59 24.74 18.60
CA GLY A 434 -4.27 25.12 17.35
C GLY A 434 -3.63 26.27 16.58
N TRP A 435 -2.52 26.84 17.06
CA TRP A 435 -1.88 27.98 16.39
C TRP A 435 -1.21 27.59 15.06
N VAL A 436 -1.68 28.19 13.97
CA VAL A 436 -1.07 28.11 12.65
C VAL A 436 -0.31 29.39 12.36
N ALA A 437 0.99 29.27 12.10
CA ALA A 437 1.83 30.39 11.70
C ALA A 437 1.49 30.84 10.27
N MET A 438 1.32 32.14 10.11
CA MET A 438 1.17 32.78 8.81
C MET A 438 2.54 32.87 8.10
N PRO A 439 2.57 32.90 6.77
CA PRO A 439 3.83 32.94 6.02
C PRO A 439 4.67 34.19 6.35
N GLY A 440 6.00 34.02 6.31
CA GLY A 440 6.94 35.12 6.50
C GLY A 440 6.86 35.75 7.90
N GLN A 441 6.62 37.07 7.95
CA GLN A 441 6.48 37.85 9.19
C GLN A 441 5.01 38.03 9.61
N GLY A 442 4.07 37.38 8.91
CA GLY A 442 2.64 37.59 9.03
C GLY A 442 2.01 38.14 7.76
N VAL A 443 0.68 38.07 7.69
CA VAL A 443 -0.13 38.58 6.59
C VAL A 443 -0.60 39.99 6.92
N HIS A 444 -0.35 40.93 6.02
CA HIS A 444 -0.82 42.32 6.14
C HIS A 444 -2.33 42.40 5.92
N ILE A 445 -3.05 42.96 6.88
CA ILE A 445 -4.52 43.06 6.82
C ILE A 445 -5.05 44.50 6.78
N ALA A 446 -4.23 45.49 7.14
CA ALA A 446 -4.60 46.91 7.12
C ALA A 446 -3.37 47.83 7.21
N ASP A 447 -3.49 49.04 6.66
CA ASP A 447 -2.57 50.14 6.89
C ASP A 447 -3.16 51.13 7.90
N ILE A 448 -2.58 51.16 9.09
CA ILE A 448 -3.02 52.03 10.17
C ILE A 448 -2.39 53.42 10.00
N LYS A 449 -3.22 54.47 10.09
CA LYS A 449 -2.86 55.89 10.02
C LYS A 449 -3.12 56.54 11.38
N ASP A 450 -2.34 57.58 11.70
CA ASP A 450 -2.62 58.39 12.88
C ASP A 450 -4.00 59.03 12.77
N ASP A 451 -4.68 59.12 13.91
CA ASP A 451 -6.00 59.73 14.01
C ASP A 451 -5.97 61.18 13.55
N VAL A 452 -7.04 61.63 12.90
CA VAL A 452 -7.13 63.02 12.44
C VAL A 452 -7.64 63.88 13.58
N GLU A 453 -6.88 64.93 13.93
CA GLU A 453 -7.32 65.91 14.92
C GLU A 453 -8.50 66.73 14.39
N ALA A 454 -9.45 67.06 15.28
CA ALA A 454 -10.63 67.87 14.95
C ALA A 454 -10.28 69.24 14.35
N ALA A 455 -9.09 69.78 14.64
CA ALA A 455 -8.61 71.04 14.07
C ALA A 455 -8.34 70.92 12.55
N VAL A 456 -7.96 69.74 12.07
CA VAL A 456 -7.68 69.45 10.66
C VAL A 456 -8.98 69.22 9.89
N THR A 457 -10.03 68.69 10.53
CA THR A 457 -11.37 68.51 9.91
C THR A 457 -12.27 69.74 10.03
N GLY A 458 -11.77 70.86 10.55
CA GLY A 458 -12.55 72.08 10.73
C GLY A 458 -13.64 71.98 11.81
N GLY A 459 -13.50 71.04 12.76
CA GLY A 459 -14.45 70.75 13.83
C GLY A 459 -15.58 69.80 13.42
N VAL A 460 -15.51 69.20 12.23
CA VAL A 460 -16.48 68.17 11.80
C VAL A 460 -16.15 66.86 12.51
N GLN A 461 -17.13 66.31 13.22
CA GLN A 461 -17.07 65.00 13.86
C GLN A 461 -18.29 64.19 13.43
N ILE A 462 -18.07 63.01 12.86
CA ILE A 462 -19.14 62.07 12.53
C ILE A 462 -19.25 61.08 13.70
N PHE A 463 -20.47 60.84 14.17
CA PHE A 463 -20.73 59.81 15.16
C PHE A 463 -21.02 58.48 14.46
N PRO A 464 -20.36 57.38 14.87
CA PRO A 464 -20.63 56.07 14.29
C PRO A 464 -22.10 55.70 14.51
N LEU A 465 -22.78 55.37 13.42
CA LEU A 465 -24.13 54.84 13.45
C LEU A 465 -24.03 53.32 13.36
N GLY A 466 -24.42 52.61 14.42
CA GLY A 466 -24.48 51.13 14.44
C GLY A 466 -25.58 50.53 13.55
N VAL A 467 -26.13 51.30 12.61
CA VAL A 467 -27.22 50.90 11.73
C VAL A 467 -26.62 50.37 10.42
N LYS A 468 -26.66 49.05 10.23
CA LYS A 468 -26.30 48.43 8.95
C LYS A 468 -27.35 48.81 7.89
N VAL A 469 -26.93 49.45 6.80
CA VAL A 469 -27.80 49.81 5.66
C VAL A 469 -27.54 48.87 4.49
N TYR A 470 -28.61 48.35 3.87
CA TYR A 470 -28.49 47.45 2.71
C TYR A 470 -28.40 48.24 1.41
N GLN A 471 -27.46 47.87 0.55
CA GLN A 471 -27.43 48.34 -0.84
C GLN A 471 -28.62 47.76 -1.60
N SER A 472 -29.70 48.52 -1.72
CA SER A 472 -30.90 48.11 -2.45
C SER A 472 -31.59 49.31 -3.08
N ALA A 473 -32.36 49.08 -4.15
CA ALA A 473 -33.17 50.12 -4.80
C ALA A 473 -34.23 50.76 -3.85
N LYS A 474 -34.49 50.16 -2.69
CA LYS A 474 -35.41 50.69 -1.67
C LYS A 474 -34.73 51.58 -0.64
N GLN A 475 -33.40 51.55 -0.53
CA GLN A 475 -32.64 52.40 0.40
C GLN A 475 -32.15 53.64 -0.33
N GLN A 476 -32.94 54.72 -0.30
CA GLN A 476 -32.64 55.96 -1.06
C GLN A 476 -31.80 56.97 -0.27
N ASN A 477 -31.83 56.91 1.07
CA ASN A 477 -31.14 57.87 1.94
C ASN A 477 -30.26 57.15 2.98
N ILE A 478 -29.11 57.74 3.29
CA ILE A 478 -28.28 57.36 4.44
C ILE A 478 -28.28 58.55 5.39
N LEU A 479 -28.68 58.33 6.65
CA LEU A 479 -28.55 59.35 7.69
C LEU A 479 -27.10 59.33 8.18
N VAL A 480 -26.45 60.49 8.23
CA VAL A 480 -25.14 60.68 8.85
C VAL A 480 -25.33 61.63 10.02
N THR A 481 -24.99 61.19 11.23
CA THR A 481 -25.08 62.01 12.44
C THR A 481 -23.72 62.50 12.87
N GLY A 482 -23.63 63.71 13.37
CA GLY A 482 -22.37 64.32 13.77
C GLY A 482 -22.55 65.75 14.24
N THR A 483 -21.43 66.40 14.51
CA THR A 483 -21.34 67.82 14.84
C THR A 483 -20.42 68.55 13.87
N GLY A 484 -20.59 69.87 13.77
CA GLY A 484 -19.72 70.71 12.94
C GLY A 484 -20.07 70.74 11.45
N PHE A 485 -21.20 70.13 11.04
CA PHE A 485 -21.70 70.24 9.67
C PHE A 485 -22.01 71.70 9.30
N LYS A 486 -21.52 72.14 8.14
CA LYS A 486 -21.70 73.48 7.59
C LYS A 486 -22.22 73.39 6.16
N GLU A 487 -22.82 74.47 5.68
CA GLU A 487 -23.26 74.58 4.29
C GLU A 487 -22.07 74.40 3.33
N GLY A 488 -22.27 73.63 2.25
CA GLY A 488 -21.21 73.30 1.28
C GLY A 488 -20.29 72.14 1.66
N LEU A 489 -20.63 71.35 2.69
CA LEU A 489 -19.88 70.15 3.06
C LEU A 489 -20.05 69.04 2.01
N GLU A 490 -18.93 68.46 1.57
CA GLU A 490 -18.90 67.33 0.65
C GLU A 490 -18.45 66.06 1.39
N PHE A 491 -19.17 64.96 1.17
CA PHE A 491 -18.76 63.64 1.63
C PHE A 491 -18.22 62.83 0.46
N THR A 492 -17.01 62.32 0.62
CA THR A 492 -16.48 61.28 -0.27
C THR A 492 -16.58 59.96 0.47
N PHE A 493 -17.39 59.05 -0.04
CA PHE A 493 -17.50 57.68 0.46
C PHE A 493 -16.59 56.80 -0.39
N ASP A 494 -15.75 55.99 0.25
CA ASP A 494 -14.99 54.93 -0.43
C ASP A 494 -15.93 53.73 -0.61
N PRO A 495 -16.12 53.20 -1.83
CA PRO A 495 -17.06 52.10 -2.11
C PRO A 495 -16.63 50.74 -1.52
#